data_AF-A0A6J4V5Q3-F1
#
_entry.id   AF-A0A6J4V5Q3-F1
#
_cell.length_a   1.000
_cell.length_b   1.000
_cell.length_c   1.000
_cell.angle_alpha   90.00
_cell.angle_beta   90.00
_cell.angle_gamma   90.00
#
_symmetry.space_group_name_H-M   'P 1'
#
loop_
_entity.id
_entity.type
_entity.pdbx_description
1 polymer ?
#
loop_
_entity_poly.entity_id
_entity_poly.type
_entity_poly.pdbx_seq_one_letter_code
_entity_poly.pdbx_strand_id
1 'polypeptide(L)'
;MTIQLKCPSCRKPIFFPEVEEIDEDQLEIICPGCQYKYSLVSAQVLGFASEVETTPANKYKKQPSYRHIYELRLLTANRKLKALRLETPGPEQKISAFPKDEMLMLYTLRGKALDELVWIENHTTGKSCLLKKPDAKARSAGVTTGIVTLFAGGVLAMLVHLPGKLSLAIVVPASVGAGVYVTQLNESKSRDKKEITRLASEQSLLGQIHSLDHRIHELKRELASNQKTINRFKALRQKMIDAGEDIYAYRVETISKGISVMEKQRGLTQNLIDGYAQVVAILEIEFQTSRLAEALPEDVSEQILGRMQELKAIEDKREELALLVDSARILREH
;
A
#
# COMPACT_ATOMS: atom_id res chain seq x y z
N MET A 1 2.18 2.68 11.89
CA MET A 1 2.42 1.81 10.71
C MET A 1 1.24 1.71 9.78
N THR A 2 1.17 2.69 8.88
CA THR A 2 0.26 2.69 7.72
C THR A 2 0.34 1.39 6.90
N ILE A 3 -0.82 0.95 6.41
CA ILE A 3 -0.92 -0.22 5.53
C ILE A 3 -0.63 0.22 4.09
N GLN A 4 0.36 -0.41 3.46
CA GLN A 4 0.69 -0.20 2.06
C GLN A 4 0.11 -1.33 1.20
N LEU A 5 -0.76 -0.97 0.24
CA LEU A 5 -1.25 -1.90 -0.78
C LEU A 5 -0.81 -1.47 -2.17
N LYS A 6 -0.76 -2.42 -3.10
CA LYS A 6 -0.59 -2.11 -4.53
C LYS A 6 -1.96 -1.93 -5.17
N CYS A 7 -2.17 -0.81 -5.85
CA CYS A 7 -3.41 -0.55 -6.57
C CYS A 7 -3.75 -1.71 -7.53
N PRO A 8 -4.94 -2.34 -7.40
CA PRO A 8 -5.38 -3.42 -8.28
C PRO A 8 -5.43 -3.05 -9.78
N SER A 9 -5.56 -1.76 -10.10
CA SER A 9 -5.63 -1.24 -11.46
C SER A 9 -4.24 -0.96 -12.07
N CYS A 10 -3.44 -0.11 -11.43
CA CYS A 10 -2.17 0.39 -11.99
C CYS A 10 -0.92 -0.04 -11.22
N ARG A 11 -1.06 -0.81 -10.13
CA ARG A 11 0.02 -1.32 -9.26
C ARG A 11 0.85 -0.27 -8.51
N LYS A 12 0.55 1.03 -8.67
CA LYS A 12 1.16 2.07 -7.81
C LYS A 12 0.77 1.85 -6.35
N PRO A 13 1.64 2.22 -5.39
CA PRO A 13 1.32 2.10 -3.98
C PRO A 13 0.13 3.01 -3.64
N ILE A 14 -0.72 2.51 -2.76
CA ILE A 14 -1.81 3.22 -2.08
C ILE A 14 -1.65 2.94 -0.59
N PHE A 15 -1.90 3.96 0.21
CA PHE A 15 -1.64 3.92 1.64
C PHE A 15 -2.94 4.08 2.43
N PHE A 16 -3.04 3.35 3.53
CA PHE A 16 -4.13 3.44 4.48
C PHE A 16 -3.56 3.67 5.89
N PRO A 17 -4.27 4.38 6.79
CA PRO A 17 -3.93 4.41 8.20
C PRO A 17 -4.04 3.02 8.82
N GLU A 18 -3.62 2.90 10.07
CA GLU A 18 -3.71 1.65 10.82
C GLU A 18 -5.16 1.22 11.03
N VAL A 19 -5.36 -0.09 11.16
CA VAL A 19 -6.69 -0.69 11.29
C VAL A 19 -7.46 -0.13 12.50
N GLU A 20 -6.74 0.14 13.59
CA GLU A 20 -7.28 0.68 14.85
C GLU A 20 -7.79 2.12 14.71
N GLU A 21 -7.31 2.87 13.72
CA GLU A 21 -7.74 4.25 13.44
C GLU A 21 -8.86 4.33 12.39
N ILE A 22 -9.31 3.19 11.86
CA ILE A 22 -10.44 3.10 10.93
C ILE A 22 -11.75 3.16 11.76
N ASP A 23 -12.01 4.31 12.38
CA ASP A 23 -13.25 4.57 13.13
C ASP A 23 -14.45 4.91 12.22
N GLU A 24 -14.18 5.29 10.97
CA GLU A 24 -15.23 5.61 9.99
C GLU A 24 -15.71 4.35 9.24
N ASP A 25 -17.04 4.20 9.04
CA ASP A 25 -17.68 3.08 8.31
C ASP A 25 -16.99 2.75 6.98
N GLN A 26 -16.36 3.75 6.35
CA GLN A 26 -15.66 3.67 5.07
C GLN A 26 -14.53 4.69 5.05
N LEU A 27 -13.27 4.23 5.16
CA LEU A 27 -12.13 5.07 4.84
C LEU A 27 -12.02 5.17 3.32
N GLU A 28 -12.24 6.35 2.77
CA GLU A 28 -12.09 6.60 1.33
C GLU A 28 -10.65 7.03 1.01
N ILE A 29 -10.07 6.43 -0.03
CA ILE A 29 -8.80 6.89 -0.59
C ILE A 29 -8.88 6.95 -2.11
N ILE A 30 -7.91 7.61 -2.73
CA ILE A 30 -7.76 7.62 -4.19
C ILE A 30 -6.41 7.04 -4.61
N CYS A 31 -6.34 6.32 -5.73
CA CYS A 31 -5.03 5.97 -6.28
C CYS A 31 -4.42 7.17 -7.02
N PRO A 32 -3.21 7.63 -6.65
CA PRO A 32 -2.56 8.77 -7.33
C PRO A 32 -2.19 8.46 -8.79
N GLY A 33 -2.12 7.19 -9.17
CA GLY A 33 -1.77 6.77 -10.54
C GLY A 33 -2.94 6.71 -11.52
N CYS A 34 -4.12 6.34 -11.05
CA CYS A 34 -5.25 6.01 -11.93
C CYS A 34 -6.60 6.57 -11.46
N GLN A 35 -6.61 7.33 -10.35
CA GLN A 35 -7.76 8.05 -9.80
C GLN A 35 -8.97 7.17 -9.43
N TYR A 36 -8.75 5.87 -9.28
CA TYR A 36 -9.74 4.98 -8.68
C TYR A 36 -9.91 5.32 -7.21
N LYS A 37 -11.16 5.46 -6.78
CA LYS A 37 -11.50 5.54 -5.37
C LYS A 37 -11.62 4.14 -4.79
N TYR A 38 -11.03 3.94 -3.63
CA TYR A 38 -11.13 2.70 -2.88
C TYR A 38 -11.64 2.96 -1.48
N SER A 39 -12.27 1.95 -0.89
CA SER A 39 -12.54 1.90 0.53
C SER A 39 -11.97 0.63 1.14
N LEU A 40 -11.27 0.79 2.26
CA LEU A 40 -10.78 -0.33 3.07
C LEU A 40 -11.73 -0.55 4.24
N VAL A 41 -12.16 -1.79 4.41
CA VAL A 41 -13.05 -2.21 5.49
C VAL A 41 -12.37 -3.31 6.29
N SER A 42 -12.21 -3.12 7.59
CA SER A 42 -11.82 -4.18 8.52
C SER A 42 -13.06 -4.90 9.08
N ALA A 43 -12.98 -6.21 9.20
CA ALA A 43 -14.00 -7.01 9.85
C ALA A 43 -13.42 -8.27 10.50
N GLN A 44 -13.94 -8.63 11.66
CA GLN A 44 -13.64 -9.89 12.33
C GLN A 44 -14.47 -11.04 11.73
N VAL A 45 -13.85 -12.20 11.56
CA VAL A 45 -14.51 -13.40 11.06
C VAL A 45 -15.29 -14.07 12.18
N LEU A 46 -16.58 -14.29 11.95
CA LEU A 46 -17.45 -15.09 12.82
C LEU A 46 -17.62 -16.52 12.31
N GLY A 47 -17.57 -16.69 11.00
CA GLY A 47 -17.70 -17.99 10.35
C GLY A 47 -17.14 -17.97 8.93
N PHE A 48 -16.60 -19.11 8.53
CA PHE A 48 -16.01 -19.32 7.20
C PHE A 48 -16.42 -20.70 6.71
N ALA A 49 -16.95 -20.75 5.49
CA ALA A 49 -17.20 -21.98 4.76
C ALA A 49 -16.65 -21.84 3.34
N SER A 50 -16.21 -22.96 2.77
CA SER A 50 -15.67 -23.00 1.41
C SER A 50 -16.06 -24.28 0.71
N GLU A 51 -16.47 -24.16 -0.55
CA GLU A 51 -16.91 -25.28 -1.39
C GLU A 51 -16.33 -25.14 -2.80
N VAL A 52 -16.07 -26.27 -3.46
CA VAL A 52 -15.63 -26.28 -4.87
C VAL A 52 -16.78 -26.76 -5.74
N GLU A 53 -17.34 -25.86 -6.53
CA GLU A 53 -18.27 -26.20 -7.60
C GLU A 53 -17.51 -26.64 -8.84
N THR A 54 -17.94 -27.77 -9.41
CA THR A 54 -17.40 -28.31 -10.66
C THR A 54 -18.46 -28.26 -11.74
N THR A 55 -18.20 -27.53 -12.82
CA THR A 55 -19.02 -27.59 -14.04
C THR A 55 -18.42 -28.62 -14.99
N PRO A 56 -19.15 -29.69 -15.35
CA PRO A 56 -18.64 -30.71 -16.25
C PRO A 56 -18.39 -30.14 -17.66
N ALA A 57 -17.48 -30.78 -18.39
CA ALA A 57 -17.24 -30.46 -19.79
C ALA A 57 -18.53 -30.66 -20.61
N ASN A 58 -18.74 -29.82 -21.63
CA ASN A 58 -19.89 -29.92 -22.53
C ASN A 58 -19.48 -29.70 -23.98
N LYS A 59 -20.44 -29.78 -24.92
CA LYS A 59 -20.19 -29.62 -26.37
C LYS A 59 -19.46 -28.32 -26.74
N TYR A 60 -19.56 -27.28 -25.91
CA TYR A 60 -18.96 -25.96 -26.13
C TYR A 60 -17.69 -25.72 -25.28
N LYS A 61 -17.47 -26.48 -24.20
CA LYS A 61 -16.31 -26.40 -23.31
C LYS A 61 -15.67 -27.78 -23.15
N LYS A 62 -14.50 -27.96 -23.79
CA LYS A 62 -13.76 -29.23 -23.81
C LYS A 62 -13.15 -29.65 -22.45
N GLN A 63 -13.08 -28.76 -21.47
CA GLN A 63 -12.52 -29.03 -20.14
C GLN A 63 -13.50 -28.63 -19.03
N PRO A 64 -13.56 -29.39 -17.91
CA PRO A 64 -14.35 -29.01 -16.75
C PRO A 64 -13.84 -27.68 -16.17
N SER A 65 -14.76 -26.84 -15.70
CA SER A 65 -14.40 -25.59 -15.04
C SER A 65 -14.72 -25.67 -13.56
N TYR A 66 -13.75 -25.26 -12.74
CA TYR A 66 -13.86 -25.24 -11.29
C TYR A 66 -14.07 -23.82 -10.79
N ARG A 67 -14.97 -23.66 -9.83
CA ARG A 67 -15.18 -22.42 -9.07
C ARG A 67 -15.10 -22.74 -7.60
N HIS A 68 -14.23 -22.05 -6.89
CA HIS A 68 -14.18 -22.11 -5.44
C HIS A 68 -15.09 -21.01 -4.89
N ILE A 69 -16.10 -21.39 -4.11
CA ILE A 69 -17.06 -20.53 -3.46
C ILE A 69 -16.69 -20.39 -1.99
N TYR A 70 -16.70 -19.17 -1.48
CA TYR A 70 -16.45 -18.87 -0.08
C TYR A 70 -17.66 -18.16 0.51
N GLU A 71 -18.06 -18.56 1.70
CA GLU A 71 -19.07 -17.88 2.50
C GLU A 71 -18.43 -17.41 3.80
N LEU A 72 -18.35 -16.09 3.97
CA LEU A 72 -17.83 -15.46 5.17
C LEU A 72 -18.97 -14.77 5.92
N ARG A 73 -19.03 -15.02 7.22
CA ARG A 73 -19.83 -14.24 8.17
C ARG A 73 -18.87 -13.33 8.92
N LEU A 74 -19.03 -12.03 8.74
CA LEU A 74 -18.11 -11.02 9.20
C LEU A 74 -18.82 -10.06 10.17
N LEU A 75 -18.10 -9.60 11.18
CA LEU A 75 -18.49 -8.53 12.09
C LEU A 75 -17.62 -7.32 11.79
N THR A 76 -18.19 -6.28 11.21
CA THR A 76 -17.44 -5.03 10.96
C THR A 76 -17.16 -4.28 12.27
N ALA A 77 -16.26 -3.29 12.24
CA ALA A 77 -15.95 -2.45 13.41
C ALA A 77 -17.21 -1.89 14.11
N ASN A 78 -18.21 -1.48 13.33
CA ASN A 78 -19.50 -0.99 13.83
C ASN A 78 -20.48 -2.07 14.31
N ARG A 79 -19.98 -3.29 14.57
CA ARG A 79 -20.76 -4.45 15.00
C ARG A 79 -21.90 -4.83 14.03
N LYS A 80 -21.80 -4.44 12.75
CA LYS A 80 -22.75 -4.85 11.72
C LYS A 80 -22.34 -6.23 11.19
N LEU A 81 -23.29 -7.16 11.18
CA LEU A 81 -23.10 -8.47 10.59
C LEU A 81 -23.18 -8.38 9.07
N LYS A 82 -22.15 -8.86 8.38
CA LYS A 82 -22.09 -8.91 6.92
C LYS A 82 -21.84 -10.35 6.47
N ALA A 83 -22.75 -10.87 5.65
CA ALA A 83 -22.53 -12.12 4.93
C ALA A 83 -21.92 -11.80 3.57
N LEU A 84 -20.78 -12.42 3.25
CA LEU A 84 -20.04 -12.20 2.02
C LEU A 84 -19.86 -13.53 1.29
N ARG A 85 -20.40 -13.61 0.06
CA ARG A 85 -20.19 -14.74 -0.83
C ARG A 85 -19.21 -14.36 -1.93
N LEU A 86 -18.10 -15.09 -2.03
CA LEU A 86 -17.03 -14.84 -2.98
C LEU A 86 -16.81 -16.05 -3.89
N GLU A 87 -16.30 -15.78 -5.09
CA GLU A 87 -15.97 -16.82 -6.06
C GLU A 87 -14.57 -16.56 -6.62
N THR A 88 -13.74 -17.61 -6.66
CA THR A 88 -12.46 -17.57 -7.35
C THR A 88 -12.37 -18.68 -8.40
N PRO A 89 -11.76 -18.42 -9.57
CA PRO A 89 -11.55 -19.45 -10.57
C PRO A 89 -10.50 -20.46 -10.11
N GLY A 90 -10.76 -21.73 -10.39
CA GLY A 90 -9.90 -22.87 -10.06
C GLY A 90 -10.38 -23.64 -8.82
N PRO A 91 -9.84 -24.84 -8.60
CA PRO A 91 -10.17 -25.66 -7.43
C PRO A 91 -9.40 -25.23 -6.18
N GLU A 92 -8.29 -24.52 -6.34
CA GLU A 92 -7.41 -24.13 -5.25
C GLU A 92 -8.07 -23.17 -4.27
N GLN A 93 -7.90 -23.44 -2.97
CA GLN A 93 -8.32 -22.55 -1.91
C GLN A 93 -7.34 -21.36 -1.83
N LYS A 94 -7.83 -20.18 -2.19
CA LYS A 94 -7.06 -18.92 -2.18
C LYS A 94 -7.31 -18.07 -0.94
N ILE A 95 -8.42 -18.31 -0.26
CA ILE A 95 -8.83 -17.59 0.96
C ILE A 95 -8.96 -18.61 2.08
N SER A 96 -8.30 -18.33 3.20
CA SER A 96 -8.44 -19.10 4.44
C SER A 96 -8.71 -18.13 5.58
N ALA A 97 -9.74 -18.44 6.38
CA ALA A 97 -10.09 -17.64 7.55
C ALA A 97 -10.64 -18.55 8.65
N PHE A 98 -10.30 -18.21 9.89
CA PHE A 98 -10.80 -18.85 11.09
C PHE A 98 -11.63 -17.86 11.90
N PRO A 99 -12.56 -18.33 12.75
CA PRO A 99 -13.26 -17.46 13.67
C PRO A 99 -12.27 -16.63 14.51
N LYS A 100 -12.56 -15.34 14.66
CA LYS A 100 -11.75 -14.29 15.28
C LYS A 100 -10.60 -13.72 14.44
N ASP A 101 -10.29 -14.29 13.27
CA ASP A 101 -9.34 -13.67 12.35
C ASP A 101 -9.85 -12.29 11.92
N GLU A 102 -8.92 -11.37 11.68
CA GLU A 102 -9.20 -10.05 11.15
C GLU A 102 -9.01 -10.03 9.64
N MET A 103 -10.02 -9.54 8.92
CA MET A 103 -10.05 -9.48 7.47
C MET A 103 -10.07 -8.04 7.00
N LEU A 104 -9.14 -7.71 6.10
CA LEU A 104 -9.10 -6.46 5.38
C LEU A 104 -9.70 -6.65 3.99
N MET A 105 -10.66 -5.81 3.63
CA MET A 105 -11.39 -5.89 2.37
C MET A 105 -11.31 -4.56 1.64
N LEU A 106 -10.80 -4.61 0.41
CA LEU A 106 -10.67 -3.44 -0.45
C LEU A 106 -11.78 -3.43 -1.50
N TYR A 107 -12.61 -2.41 -1.45
CA TYR A 107 -13.71 -2.16 -2.39
C TYR A 107 -13.36 -1.00 -3.32
N THR A 108 -13.84 -1.04 -4.56
CA THR A 108 -14.00 0.18 -5.36
C THR A 108 -15.21 0.96 -4.87
N LEU A 109 -15.16 2.29 -5.02
CA LEU A 109 -16.28 3.18 -4.70
C LEU A 109 -16.94 3.70 -5.97
N ARG A 110 -18.28 3.76 -5.95
CA ARG A 110 -19.08 4.49 -6.94
C ARG A 110 -19.89 5.57 -6.22
N GLY A 111 -19.43 6.81 -6.32
CA GLY A 111 -19.89 7.87 -5.41
C GLY A 111 -19.45 7.54 -3.97
N LYS A 112 -20.42 7.42 -3.06
CA LYS A 112 -20.22 7.04 -1.64
C LYS A 112 -20.60 5.59 -1.32
N ALA A 113 -20.92 4.78 -2.34
CA ALA A 113 -21.33 3.40 -2.15
C ALA A 113 -20.18 2.44 -2.51
N LEU A 114 -20.02 1.40 -1.70
CA LEU A 114 -19.17 0.25 -2.03
C LEU A 114 -19.72 -0.44 -3.29
N ASP A 115 -18.92 -0.54 -4.33
CA ASP A 115 -19.31 -1.11 -5.63
C ASP A 115 -18.82 -2.55 -5.77
N GLU A 116 -17.50 -2.75 -5.94
CA GLU A 116 -16.94 -4.08 -6.18
C GLU A 116 -15.83 -4.41 -5.18
N LEU A 117 -15.91 -5.59 -4.55
CA LEU A 117 -14.78 -6.13 -3.78
C LEU A 117 -13.70 -6.59 -4.76
N VAL A 118 -12.53 -5.94 -4.70
CA VAL A 118 -11.42 -6.21 -5.61
C VAL A 118 -10.31 -7.01 -4.97
N TRP A 119 -10.13 -6.89 -3.65
CA TRP A 119 -9.06 -7.55 -2.92
C TRP A 119 -9.49 -7.85 -1.48
N ILE A 120 -8.97 -8.94 -0.93
CA ILE A 120 -9.20 -9.37 0.43
C ILE A 120 -7.90 -9.93 1.02
N GLU A 121 -7.64 -9.62 2.28
CA GLU A 121 -6.53 -10.16 3.06
C GLU A 121 -7.02 -10.63 4.42
N ASN A 122 -6.55 -11.80 4.84
CA ASN A 122 -6.59 -12.18 6.23
C ASN A 122 -5.38 -11.55 6.93
N HIS A 123 -5.61 -10.48 7.67
CA HIS A 123 -4.57 -9.69 8.33
C HIS A 123 -3.84 -10.52 9.39
N THR A 124 -4.55 -11.41 10.08
CA THR A 124 -3.97 -12.32 11.08
C THR A 124 -2.97 -13.31 10.48
N THR A 125 -3.21 -13.79 9.26
CA THR A 125 -2.33 -14.78 8.60
C THR A 125 -1.43 -14.18 7.51
N GLY A 126 -1.65 -12.92 7.13
CA GLY A 126 -0.98 -12.25 6.01
C GLY A 126 -1.34 -12.79 4.62
N LYS A 127 -2.30 -13.71 4.50
CA LYS A 127 -2.71 -14.27 3.21
C LYS A 127 -3.67 -13.33 2.50
N SER A 128 -3.29 -12.88 1.31
CA SER A 128 -4.10 -11.99 0.48
C SER A 128 -4.47 -12.59 -0.87
N CYS A 129 -5.62 -12.17 -1.39
CA CYS A 129 -6.16 -12.61 -2.66
C CYS A 129 -6.72 -11.42 -3.43
N LEU A 130 -6.24 -11.22 -4.66
CA LEU A 130 -6.85 -10.32 -5.61
C LEU A 130 -8.02 -11.03 -6.30
N LEU A 131 -9.25 -10.57 -6.04
CA LEU A 131 -10.46 -11.18 -6.58
C LEU A 131 -10.73 -10.73 -8.01
N LYS A 132 -10.66 -9.42 -8.26
CA LYS A 132 -11.04 -8.79 -9.53
C LYS A 132 -10.20 -7.56 -9.82
N LYS A 133 -10.01 -7.28 -11.11
CA LYS A 133 -9.51 -5.96 -11.54
C LYS A 133 -10.68 -4.97 -11.58
N PRO A 134 -10.48 -3.72 -11.13
CA PRO A 134 -11.49 -2.67 -11.25
C PRO A 134 -12.02 -2.53 -12.68
N ASP A 135 -13.31 -2.23 -12.81
CA ASP A 135 -14.00 -1.91 -14.07
C ASP A 135 -13.91 -2.98 -15.16
N ALA A 136 -13.64 -4.24 -14.80
CA ALA A 136 -13.72 -5.36 -15.75
C ALA A 136 -15.10 -5.43 -16.41
N LYS A 137 -16.17 -5.12 -15.64
CA LYS A 137 -17.54 -5.02 -16.17
C LYS A 137 -17.71 -3.84 -17.13
N ALA A 138 -17.22 -2.65 -16.77
CA ALA A 138 -17.33 -1.46 -17.63
C ALA A 138 -16.63 -1.67 -18.98
N ARG A 139 -15.45 -2.30 -18.98
CA ARG A 139 -14.74 -2.66 -20.22
C ARG A 139 -15.52 -3.67 -21.04
N SER A 140 -16.10 -4.70 -20.41
CA SER A 140 -16.94 -5.66 -21.12
C SER A 140 -18.21 -5.03 -21.72
N ALA A 141 -18.82 -4.08 -21.02
CA ALA A 141 -19.97 -3.30 -21.50
C ALA A 141 -19.59 -2.38 -22.67
N GLY A 142 -18.42 -1.74 -22.61
CA GLY A 142 -17.89 -0.95 -23.71
C GLY A 142 -17.61 -1.77 -24.97
N VAL A 143 -16.96 -2.93 -24.82
CA VAL A 143 -16.69 -3.85 -25.95
C VAL A 143 -17.99 -4.35 -26.56
N THR A 144 -18.94 -4.81 -25.75
CA THR A 144 -20.24 -5.29 -26.24
C THR A 144 -21.03 -4.18 -26.94
N THR A 145 -21.07 -2.97 -26.37
CA THR A 145 -21.72 -1.82 -27.01
C THR A 145 -21.06 -1.44 -28.32
N GLY A 146 -19.72 -1.45 -28.38
CA GLY A 146 -18.98 -1.19 -29.61
C GLY A 146 -19.33 -2.20 -30.71
N ILE A 147 -19.37 -3.49 -30.37
CA ILE A 147 -19.78 -4.56 -31.30
C ILE A 147 -21.22 -4.36 -31.77
N VAL A 148 -22.16 -4.11 -30.86
CA VAL A 148 -23.57 -3.87 -31.21
C VAL A 148 -23.71 -2.66 -32.13
N THR A 149 -22.98 -1.58 -31.84
CA THR A 149 -22.98 -0.34 -32.66
C THR A 149 -22.40 -0.59 -34.05
N LEU A 150 -21.34 -1.40 -34.14
CA LEU A 150 -20.74 -1.81 -35.41
C LEU A 150 -21.75 -2.59 -36.27
N PHE A 151 -22.44 -3.58 -35.69
CA PHE A 151 -23.45 -4.37 -36.40
C PHE A 151 -24.67 -3.52 -36.79
N ALA A 152 -25.24 -2.76 -35.86
CA ALA A 152 -26.39 -1.90 -36.13
C ALA A 152 -26.07 -0.84 -37.19
N GLY A 153 -24.90 -0.20 -37.10
CA GLY A 153 -24.43 0.78 -38.07
C GLY A 153 -24.18 0.18 -39.45
N GLY A 154 -23.66 -1.06 -39.52
CA GLY A 154 -23.49 -1.79 -40.77
C GLY A 154 -24.83 -2.12 -41.45
N VAL A 155 -25.82 -2.57 -40.68
CA VAL A 155 -27.19 -2.82 -41.18
C VAL A 155 -27.83 -1.52 -41.68
N LEU A 156 -27.71 -0.43 -40.92
CA LEU A 156 -28.25 0.87 -41.30
C LEU A 156 -27.60 1.41 -42.58
N ALA A 157 -26.28 1.30 -42.70
CA ALA A 157 -25.55 1.72 -43.89
C ALA A 157 -25.95 0.93 -45.15
N MET A 158 -26.28 -0.36 -44.99
CA MET A 158 -26.82 -1.19 -46.06
C MET A 158 -28.22 -0.73 -46.50
N LEU A 159 -29.10 -0.39 -45.54
CA LEU A 159 -30.44 0.13 -45.84
C LEU A 159 -30.40 1.47 -46.57
N VAL A 160 -29.46 2.35 -46.22
CA VAL A 160 -29.31 3.69 -46.83
C VAL A 160 -28.41 3.67 -48.09
N HIS A 161 -27.99 2.48 -48.55
CA HIS A 161 -27.20 2.30 -49.78
C HIS A 161 -25.90 3.14 -49.80
N LEU A 162 -25.25 3.30 -48.64
CA LEU A 162 -23.98 4.00 -48.57
C LEU A 162 -22.87 3.21 -49.29
N PRO A 163 -21.98 3.86 -50.05
CA PRO A 163 -20.85 3.18 -50.67
C PRO A 163 -19.94 2.56 -49.61
N GLY A 164 -19.48 1.33 -49.84
CA GLY A 164 -18.80 0.50 -48.82
C GLY A 164 -17.57 1.13 -48.17
N LYS A 165 -16.83 1.99 -48.88
CA LYS A 165 -15.69 2.73 -48.31
C LYS A 165 -16.14 3.82 -47.33
N LEU A 166 -17.25 4.47 -47.62
CA LEU A 166 -17.80 5.59 -46.84
C LEU A 166 -18.58 5.07 -45.62
N SER A 167 -19.24 3.92 -45.73
CA SER A 167 -19.86 3.24 -44.59
C SER A 167 -18.81 2.78 -43.57
N LEU A 168 -17.71 2.16 -44.01
CA LEU A 168 -16.62 1.75 -43.12
C LEU A 168 -15.96 2.96 -42.41
N ALA A 169 -15.75 4.06 -43.13
CA ALA A 169 -15.15 5.28 -42.57
C ALA A 169 -16.00 5.94 -41.48
N ILE A 170 -17.33 5.74 -41.48
CA ILE A 170 -18.25 6.32 -40.49
C ILE A 170 -18.53 5.33 -39.35
N VAL A 171 -18.87 4.09 -39.69
CA VAL A 171 -19.35 3.10 -38.70
C VAL A 171 -18.23 2.66 -37.77
N VAL A 172 -17.00 2.48 -38.27
CA VAL A 172 -15.88 2.01 -37.43
C VAL A 172 -15.53 3.03 -36.34
N PRO A 173 -15.26 4.32 -36.64
CA PRO A 173 -15.00 5.32 -35.59
C PRO A 173 -16.19 5.51 -34.64
N ALA A 174 -17.43 5.48 -35.14
CA ALA A 174 -18.61 5.58 -34.29
C ALA A 174 -18.72 4.41 -33.30
N SER A 175 -18.42 3.18 -33.74
CA SER A 175 -18.45 1.99 -32.89
C SER A 175 -17.39 2.02 -31.79
N VAL A 176 -16.17 2.47 -32.13
CA VAL A 176 -15.10 2.69 -31.15
C VAL A 176 -15.48 3.81 -30.19
N GLY A 177 -16.00 4.92 -30.70
CA GLY A 177 -16.44 6.07 -29.91
C GLY A 177 -17.54 5.70 -28.92
N ALA A 178 -18.56 4.96 -29.36
CA ALA A 178 -19.63 4.46 -28.50
C ALA A 178 -19.10 3.51 -27.41
N GLY A 179 -18.19 2.60 -27.77
CA GLY A 179 -17.56 1.69 -26.81
C GLY A 179 -16.72 2.42 -25.75
N VAL A 180 -15.91 3.41 -26.16
CA VAL A 180 -15.12 4.26 -25.25
C VAL A 180 -16.04 5.08 -24.35
N TYR A 181 -17.09 5.69 -24.90
CA TYR A 181 -18.05 6.51 -24.16
C TYR A 181 -18.76 5.70 -23.06
N VAL A 182 -19.29 4.52 -23.40
CA VAL A 182 -19.94 3.63 -22.42
C VAL A 182 -18.95 3.11 -21.38
N THR A 183 -17.69 2.86 -21.77
CA THR A 183 -16.66 2.49 -20.80
C THR A 183 -16.47 3.63 -19.80
N GLN A 184 -16.20 4.85 -20.27
CA GLN A 184 -15.99 6.02 -19.40
C GLN A 184 -17.17 6.33 -18.49
N LEU A 185 -18.41 6.17 -18.98
CA LEU A 185 -19.62 6.34 -18.17
C LEU A 185 -19.72 5.35 -17.02
N ASN A 186 -19.26 4.12 -17.22
CA ASN A 186 -19.34 3.05 -16.24
C ASN A 186 -18.06 2.87 -15.42
N GLU A 187 -17.00 3.64 -15.69
CA GLU A 187 -15.78 3.62 -14.89
C GLU A 187 -16.04 4.21 -13.50
N SER A 188 -15.57 3.52 -12.46
CA SER A 188 -15.70 3.90 -11.04
C SER A 188 -14.70 4.99 -10.60
N LYS A 189 -14.21 5.80 -11.53
CA LYS A 189 -13.28 6.90 -11.22
C LYS A 189 -14.02 8.08 -10.61
N SER A 190 -13.40 8.74 -9.63
CA SER A 190 -13.92 10.02 -9.18
C SER A 190 -13.87 11.03 -10.33
N ARG A 191 -14.89 11.89 -10.41
CA ARG A 191 -14.97 12.98 -11.37
C ARG A 191 -14.94 14.35 -10.70
N ASP A 192 -15.12 14.41 -9.39
CA ASP A 192 -15.07 15.65 -8.64
C ASP A 192 -13.62 16.05 -8.40
N LYS A 193 -13.20 17.14 -9.06
CA LYS A 193 -11.83 17.66 -8.95
C LYS A 193 -11.47 18.06 -7.53
N LYS A 194 -12.41 18.63 -6.75
CA LYS A 194 -12.12 19.06 -5.37
C LYS A 194 -11.83 17.86 -4.49
N GLU A 195 -12.68 16.84 -4.58
CA GLU A 195 -12.52 15.58 -3.86
C GLU A 195 -11.24 14.84 -4.27
N ILE A 196 -10.94 14.77 -5.58
CA ILE A 196 -9.70 14.16 -6.08
C ILE A 196 -8.48 14.84 -5.46
N THR A 197 -8.45 16.18 -5.44
CA THR A 197 -7.34 16.93 -4.87
C THR A 197 -7.19 16.65 -3.38
N ARG A 198 -8.28 16.66 -2.62
CA ARG A 198 -8.28 16.35 -1.18
C ARG A 198 -7.78 14.94 -0.89
N LEU A 199 -8.33 13.93 -1.56
CA LEU A 199 -7.91 12.54 -1.36
C LEU A 199 -6.46 12.31 -1.84
N ALA A 200 -6.01 13.05 -2.86
CA ALA A 200 -4.63 12.96 -3.33
C ALA A 200 -3.64 13.59 -2.33
N SER A 201 -3.99 14.71 -1.67
CA SER A 201 -3.19 15.27 -0.59
C SER A 201 -3.13 14.34 0.62
N GLU A 202 -4.25 13.74 1.01
CA GLU A 202 -4.29 12.71 2.07
C GLU A 202 -3.38 11.51 1.75
N GLN A 203 -3.40 11.02 0.52
CA GLN A 203 -2.50 9.94 0.09
C GLN A 203 -1.03 10.34 0.10
N SER A 204 -0.72 11.60 -0.20
CA SER A 204 0.63 12.12 -0.07
C SER A 204 1.09 12.10 1.39
N LEU A 205 0.24 12.55 2.32
CA LEU A 205 0.53 12.53 3.76
C LEU A 205 0.76 11.10 4.27
N LEU A 206 -0.15 10.17 3.95
CA LEU A 206 -0.01 8.77 4.35
C LEU A 206 1.25 8.11 3.76
N GLY A 207 1.64 8.47 2.53
CA GLY A 207 2.89 8.03 1.92
C GLY A 207 4.13 8.58 2.64
N GLN A 208 4.09 9.83 3.09
CA GLN A 208 5.16 10.43 3.89
C GLN A 208 5.28 9.74 5.25
N ILE A 209 4.16 9.57 5.97
CA ILE A 209 4.09 8.83 7.24
C ILE A 209 4.70 7.44 7.06
N HIS A 210 4.28 6.70 6.03
CA HIS A 210 4.81 5.36 5.73
C HIS A 210 6.33 5.35 5.57
N SER A 211 6.88 6.31 4.82
CA SER A 211 8.31 6.40 4.55
C SER A 211 9.13 6.69 5.81
N LEU A 212 8.62 7.57 6.68
CA LEU A 212 9.25 7.93 7.95
C LEU A 212 9.16 6.78 8.95
N ASP A 213 8.03 6.10 9.04
CA ASP A 213 7.86 4.89 9.86
C ASP A 213 8.86 3.81 9.46
N HIS A 214 9.02 3.57 8.16
CA HIS A 214 10.02 2.64 7.65
C HIS A 214 11.43 3.05 8.05
N ARG A 215 11.77 4.34 7.91
CA ARG A 215 13.08 4.88 8.30
C ARG A 215 13.34 4.72 9.80
N ILE A 216 12.36 5.00 10.65
CA ILE A 216 12.43 4.76 12.11
C ILE A 216 12.73 3.30 12.40
N HIS A 217 12.07 2.36 11.71
CA HIS A 217 12.30 0.93 11.89
C HIS A 217 13.70 0.48 11.44
N GLU A 218 14.24 1.04 10.36
CA GLU A 218 15.65 0.85 9.99
C GLU A 218 16.59 1.34 11.08
N LEU A 219 16.42 2.59 11.53
CA LEU A 219 17.25 3.20 12.56
C LEU A 219 17.20 2.40 13.87
N LYS A 220 16.03 1.90 14.29
CA LYS A 220 15.89 1.02 15.46
C LYS A 220 16.67 -0.29 15.31
N ARG A 221 16.62 -0.91 14.12
CA ARG A 221 17.40 -2.12 13.82
C ARG A 221 18.90 -1.85 13.85
N GLU A 222 19.34 -0.74 13.26
CA GLU A 222 20.73 -0.29 13.28
C GLU A 222 21.22 -0.01 14.71
N LEU A 223 20.42 0.68 15.51
CA LEU A 223 20.69 0.97 16.92
C LEU A 223 20.91 -0.32 17.71
N ALA A 224 20.02 -1.31 17.55
CA ALA A 224 20.11 -2.61 18.21
C ALA A 224 21.35 -3.42 17.74
N SER A 225 21.69 -3.33 16.46
CA SER A 225 22.89 -3.97 15.90
C SER A 225 24.16 -3.35 16.46
N ASN A 226 24.26 -2.02 16.42
CA ASN A 226 25.41 -1.27 16.94
C ASN A 226 25.61 -1.51 18.43
N GLN A 227 24.53 -1.62 19.22
CA GLN A 227 24.61 -1.96 20.63
C GLN A 227 25.30 -3.32 20.86
N LYS A 228 24.99 -4.33 20.04
CA LYS A 228 25.64 -5.64 20.14
C LYS A 228 27.13 -5.53 19.82
N THR A 229 27.51 -4.75 18.81
CA THR A 229 28.92 -4.52 18.44
C THR A 229 29.70 -3.80 19.53
N ILE A 230 29.14 -2.72 20.09
CA ILE A 230 29.74 -1.98 21.22
C ILE A 230 30.01 -2.93 22.39
N ASN A 231 29.03 -3.78 22.75
CA ASN A 231 29.18 -4.73 23.84
C ASN A 231 30.31 -5.74 23.58
N ARG A 232 30.44 -6.23 22.33
CA ARG A 232 31.54 -7.13 21.92
C ARG A 232 32.90 -6.44 22.03
N PHE A 233 33.01 -5.19 21.58
CA PHE A 233 34.24 -4.41 21.70
C PHE A 233 34.62 -4.09 23.14
N LYS A 234 33.65 -3.78 24.01
CA LYS A 234 33.89 -3.62 25.45
C LYS A 234 34.44 -4.90 26.07
N ALA A 235 33.84 -6.05 25.75
CA ALA A 235 34.31 -7.34 26.24
C ALA A 235 35.70 -7.72 25.70
N LEU A 236 35.98 -7.45 24.41
CA LEU A 236 37.29 -7.68 23.81
C LEU A 236 38.36 -6.80 24.45
N ARG A 237 38.06 -5.51 24.65
CA ARG A 237 38.95 -4.57 25.33
C ARG A 237 39.31 -5.06 26.73
N GLN A 238 38.32 -5.54 27.49
CA GLN A 238 38.55 -6.07 28.83
C GLN A 238 39.50 -7.27 28.81
N LYS A 239 39.26 -8.23 27.89
CA LYS A 239 40.14 -9.39 27.73
C LYS A 239 41.58 -9.01 27.38
N MET A 240 41.79 -7.96 26.59
CA MET A 240 43.12 -7.45 26.25
C MET A 240 43.83 -6.84 27.46
N ILE A 241 43.09 -6.08 28.29
CA ILE A 241 43.64 -5.52 29.54
C ILE A 241 44.02 -6.65 30.50
N ASP A 242 43.14 -7.64 30.70
CA ASP A 242 43.36 -8.76 31.62
C ASP A 242 44.54 -9.65 31.19
N ALA A 243 44.83 -9.74 29.88
CA ALA A 243 45.92 -10.54 29.33
C ALA A 243 47.30 -9.85 29.38
N GLY A 244 47.36 -8.55 29.64
CA GLY A 244 48.58 -7.74 29.63
C GLY A 244 48.39 -6.42 28.91
N GLU A 245 48.13 -5.36 29.67
CA GLU A 245 47.85 -4.02 29.17
C GLU A 245 48.99 -3.43 28.34
N ASP A 246 50.23 -3.69 28.75
CA ASP A 246 51.47 -3.27 28.10
C ASP A 246 51.67 -3.89 26.71
N ILE A 247 51.27 -5.16 26.53
CA ILE A 247 51.37 -5.88 25.25
C ILE A 247 50.33 -5.36 24.25
N TYR A 248 49.13 -4.98 24.73
CA TYR A 248 47.99 -4.62 23.88
C TYR A 248 47.62 -3.13 23.88
N ALA A 249 48.42 -2.26 24.48
CA ALA A 249 48.12 -0.84 24.68
C ALA A 249 47.54 -0.14 23.44
N TYR A 250 48.19 -0.28 22.28
CA TYR A 250 47.73 0.31 21.02
C TYR A 250 46.34 -0.19 20.57
N ARG A 251 46.07 -1.49 20.72
CA ARG A 251 44.78 -2.10 20.35
C ARG A 251 43.68 -1.66 21.31
N VAL A 252 43.99 -1.59 22.61
CA VAL A 252 43.07 -1.10 23.64
C VAL A 252 42.68 0.36 23.38
N GLU A 253 43.64 1.22 23.03
CA GLU A 253 43.38 2.61 22.67
C GLU A 253 42.51 2.73 21.42
N THR A 254 42.84 1.97 20.37
CA THR A 254 42.10 1.98 19.10
C THR A 254 40.65 1.51 19.28
N ILE A 255 40.45 0.41 20.01
CA ILE A 255 39.11 -0.09 20.34
C ILE A 255 38.35 0.92 21.19
N SER A 256 39.01 1.59 22.15
CA SER A 256 38.37 2.61 22.99
C SER A 256 37.90 3.82 22.17
N LYS A 257 38.72 4.30 21.23
CA LYS A 257 38.33 5.33 20.27
C LYS A 257 37.13 4.88 19.44
N GLY A 258 37.18 3.67 18.87
CA GLY A 258 36.06 3.09 18.12
C GLY A 258 34.75 3.02 18.92
N ILE A 259 34.81 2.53 20.17
CA ILE A 259 33.64 2.51 21.09
C ILE A 259 33.08 3.92 21.28
N SER A 260 33.94 4.91 21.55
CA SER A 260 33.50 6.28 21.81
C SER A 260 32.77 6.90 20.61
N VAL A 261 33.23 6.63 19.38
CA VAL A 261 32.57 7.14 18.17
C VAL A 261 31.25 6.41 17.94
N MET A 262 31.19 5.08 18.13
CA MET A 262 29.93 4.33 18.02
C MET A 262 28.90 4.77 19.07
N GLU A 263 29.32 5.11 20.29
CA GLU A 263 28.42 5.64 21.31
C GLU A 263 27.86 7.03 20.93
N LYS A 264 28.68 7.89 20.32
CA LYS A 264 28.21 9.17 19.74
C LYS A 264 27.21 8.94 18.62
N GLN A 265 27.50 8.01 17.69
CA GLN A 265 26.59 7.64 16.62
C GLN A 265 25.25 7.12 17.15
N ARG A 266 25.27 6.29 18.19
CA ARG A 266 24.07 5.77 18.85
C ARG A 266 23.20 6.91 19.39
N GLY A 267 23.81 7.93 20.00
CA GLY A 267 23.10 9.13 20.45
C GLY A 267 22.42 9.89 19.30
N LEU A 268 23.14 10.09 18.18
CA LEU A 268 22.56 10.72 16.98
C LEU A 268 21.41 9.88 16.39
N THR A 269 21.57 8.56 16.30
CA THR A 269 20.52 7.65 15.83
C THR A 269 19.27 7.72 16.70
N GLN A 270 19.42 7.83 18.03
CA GLN A 270 18.28 8.01 18.92
C GLN A 270 17.57 9.35 18.67
N ASN A 271 18.33 10.45 18.54
CA ASN A 271 17.76 11.76 18.22
C ASN A 271 17.00 11.76 16.88
N LEU A 272 17.50 11.03 15.87
CA LEU A 272 16.80 10.85 14.60
C LEU A 272 15.49 10.09 14.76
N ILE A 273 15.49 9.00 15.53
CA ILE A 273 14.27 8.22 15.82
C ILE A 273 13.22 9.12 16.47
N ASP A 274 13.61 9.87 17.51
CA ASP A 274 12.69 10.72 18.27
C ASP A 274 12.17 11.88 17.41
N GLY A 275 13.05 12.49 16.61
CA GLY A 275 12.69 13.58 15.71
C GLY A 275 11.77 13.14 14.55
N TYR A 276 12.05 12.00 13.91
CA TYR A 276 11.14 11.47 12.90
C TYR A 276 9.79 11.05 13.50
N ALA A 277 9.78 10.47 14.70
CA ALA A 277 8.53 10.13 15.39
C ALA A 277 7.68 11.38 15.67
N GLN A 278 8.31 12.51 16.03
CA GLN A 278 7.62 13.78 16.19
C GLN A 278 7.01 14.27 14.86
N VAL A 279 7.75 14.17 13.75
CA VAL A 279 7.22 14.56 12.42
C VAL A 279 6.07 13.66 12.00
N VAL A 280 6.16 12.34 12.25
CA VAL A 280 5.06 11.39 12.01
C VAL A 280 3.81 11.82 12.77
N ALA A 281 3.93 12.13 14.06
CA ALA A 281 2.79 12.57 14.87
C ALA A 281 2.14 13.85 14.33
N ILE A 282 2.93 14.82 13.86
CA ILE A 282 2.40 16.03 13.23
C ILE A 282 1.63 15.67 11.93
N LEU A 283 2.22 14.84 11.07
CA LEU A 283 1.58 14.41 9.82
C LEU A 283 0.29 13.61 10.06
N GLU A 284 0.23 12.80 11.11
CA GLU A 284 -0.98 12.07 11.52
C GLU A 284 -2.09 13.04 11.94
N ILE A 285 -1.76 14.07 12.72
CA ILE A 285 -2.71 15.15 13.08
C ILE A 285 -3.19 15.89 11.83
N GLU A 286 -2.29 16.20 10.89
CA GLU A 286 -2.66 16.86 9.62
C GLU A 286 -3.59 15.98 8.79
N PHE A 287 -3.30 14.68 8.69
CA PHE A 287 -4.17 13.71 8.03
C PHE A 287 -5.55 13.67 8.68
N GLN A 288 -5.64 13.52 10.01
CA GLN A 288 -6.91 13.49 10.74
C GLN A 288 -7.69 14.80 10.58
N THR A 289 -7.02 15.94 10.66
CA THR A 289 -7.71 17.23 10.59
C THR A 289 -8.20 17.56 9.18
N SER A 290 -7.49 17.12 8.13
CA SER A 290 -7.95 17.27 6.74
C SER A 290 -9.29 16.57 6.44
N ARG A 291 -9.69 15.63 7.30
CA ARG A 291 -10.99 14.95 7.24
C ARG A 291 -12.07 15.63 8.08
N LEU A 292 -11.68 16.33 9.15
CA LEU A 292 -12.60 17.04 10.06
C LEU A 292 -12.89 18.48 9.63
N ALA A 293 -11.96 19.15 8.96
CA ALA A 293 -12.06 20.55 8.54
C ALA A 293 -11.55 20.74 7.10
N GLU A 294 -12.13 21.70 6.36
CA GLU A 294 -11.83 21.91 4.93
C GLU A 294 -10.51 22.67 4.65
N ALA A 295 -9.80 23.14 5.69
CA ALA A 295 -8.41 23.62 5.61
C ALA A 295 -7.82 23.84 7.02
N LEU A 296 -6.51 23.60 7.18
CA LEU A 296 -5.69 24.04 8.31
C LEU A 296 -4.61 25.05 7.85
N PRO A 297 -4.02 25.83 8.78
CA PRO A 297 -3.11 26.95 8.46
C PRO A 297 -1.82 26.55 7.73
N GLU A 298 -1.33 27.40 6.82
CA GLU A 298 -0.09 27.18 6.05
C GLU A 298 1.18 27.05 6.93
N ASP A 299 1.15 27.54 8.18
CA ASP A 299 2.27 27.58 9.13
C ASP A 299 2.87 26.19 9.46
N VAL A 300 2.03 25.14 9.49
CA VAL A 300 2.51 23.79 9.86
C VAL A 300 3.44 23.19 8.80
N SER A 301 3.22 23.51 7.52
CA SER A 301 4.05 23.00 6.42
C SER A 301 5.48 23.55 6.48
N GLU A 302 5.65 24.82 6.82
CA GLU A 302 6.97 25.43 7.02
C GLU A 302 7.68 24.82 8.23
N GLN A 303 6.95 24.59 9.32
CA GLN A 303 7.50 23.95 10.52
C GLN A 303 7.99 22.53 10.24
N ILE A 304 7.21 21.71 9.52
CA ILE A 304 7.62 20.35 9.13
C ILE A 304 8.88 20.41 8.26
N LEU A 305 8.93 21.33 7.29
CA LEU A 305 10.07 21.48 6.39
C LEU A 305 11.34 21.88 7.15
N GLY A 306 11.24 22.82 8.10
CA GLY A 306 12.34 23.19 8.99
C GLY A 306 12.83 22.01 9.82
N ARG A 307 11.93 21.25 10.44
CA ARG A 307 12.29 20.03 11.21
C ARG A 307 12.95 18.97 10.35
N MET A 308 12.47 18.76 9.12
CA MET A 308 13.08 17.80 8.19
C MET A 308 14.51 18.20 7.79
N GLN A 309 14.78 19.51 7.65
CA GLN A 309 16.14 20.01 7.39
C GLN A 309 17.07 19.79 8.60
N GLU A 310 16.58 20.04 9.81
CA GLU A 310 17.34 19.77 11.04
C GLU A 310 17.72 18.29 11.15
N LEU A 311 16.76 17.39 10.89
CA LEU A 311 16.99 15.94 10.95
C LEU A 311 17.97 15.48 9.88
N LYS A 312 17.90 16.06 8.67
CA LYS A 312 18.88 15.79 7.62
C LYS A 312 20.30 16.18 8.03
N ALA A 313 20.48 17.32 8.69
CA ALA A 313 21.79 17.71 9.20
C ALA A 313 22.33 16.73 10.27
N ILE A 314 21.44 16.13 11.07
CA ILE A 314 21.82 15.07 12.02
C ILE A 314 22.19 13.78 11.28
N GLU A 315 21.47 13.41 10.21
CA GLU A 315 21.83 12.27 9.35
C GLU A 315 23.22 12.46 8.72
N ASP A 316 23.49 13.62 8.12
CA ASP A 316 24.77 13.93 7.48
C ASP A 316 25.94 13.83 8.49
N LYS A 317 25.76 14.39 9.69
CA LYS A 317 26.75 14.29 10.78
C LYS A 317 26.98 12.85 11.22
N ARG A 318 25.93 12.02 11.25
CA ARG A 318 26.05 10.61 11.61
C ARG A 318 26.84 9.85 10.54
N GLU A 319 26.61 10.14 9.26
CA GLU A 319 27.30 9.54 8.13
C GLU A 319 28.80 9.90 8.14
N GLU A 320 29.14 11.16 8.42
CA GLU A 320 30.52 11.60 8.62
C GLU A 320 31.22 10.79 9.73
N LEU A 321 30.57 10.62 10.88
CA LEU A 321 31.10 9.78 11.96
C LEU A 321 31.24 8.30 11.56
N ALA A 322 30.43 7.81 10.63
CA ALA A 322 30.51 6.42 10.17
C ALA A 322 31.77 6.16 9.36
N LEU A 323 32.21 7.15 8.57
CA LEU A 323 33.47 7.09 7.82
C LEU A 323 34.69 6.98 8.75
N LEU A 324 34.61 7.56 9.95
CA LEU A 324 35.68 7.45 10.97
C LEU A 324 35.77 6.08 11.63
N VAL A 325 34.70 5.29 11.57
CA VAL A 325 34.55 4.02 12.31
C VAL A 325 34.79 2.80 11.43
N ASP A 326 35.17 2.95 10.14
CA ASP A 326 35.30 1.84 9.19
C ASP A 326 36.08 0.66 9.80
N SER A 327 35.29 -0.29 10.31
CA SER A 327 35.74 -1.40 11.15
C SER A 327 36.67 -2.32 10.39
N ALA A 328 36.60 -2.30 9.06
CA ALA A 328 37.45 -3.05 8.19
C ALA A 328 38.82 -2.38 7.99
N ARG A 329 39.00 -1.09 8.32
CA ARG A 329 40.31 -0.42 8.34
C ARG A 329 41.00 -0.57 9.70
N ILE A 330 40.21 -0.49 10.79
CA ILE A 330 40.66 -0.73 12.17
C ILE A 330 41.26 -2.14 12.35
N LEU A 331 40.82 -3.12 11.56
CA LEU A 331 41.31 -4.49 11.60
C LEU A 331 42.24 -4.89 10.43
N ARG A 332 42.36 -4.10 9.35
CA ARG A 332 43.19 -4.44 8.17
C ARG A 332 44.59 -3.83 8.16
N GLU A 333 44.90 -2.86 9.02
CA GLU A 333 46.25 -2.29 9.07
C GLU A 333 47.28 -3.18 9.81
N HIS A 334 46.92 -4.38 10.28
CA HIS A 334 47.86 -5.35 10.87
C HIS A 334 47.56 -6.82 10.51
#